data_AF-A0A7J3BD52-F1
#
_entry.id   AF-A0A7J3BD52-F1
#
_cell.length_a   1.000
_cell.length_b   1.000
_cell.length_c   1.000
_cell.angle_alpha   90.00
_cell.angle_beta   90.00
_cell.angle_gamma   90.00
#
_symmetry.space_group_name_H-M   'P 1'
#
loop_
_entity.id
_entity.type
_entity.pdbx_description
1 polymer ?
#
loop_
_entity_poly.entity_id
_entity_poly.type
_entity_poly.pdbx_seq_one_letter_code
_entity_poly.pdbx_strand_id
1 'polypeptide(L)' 'MGKISRIAGPVVVAKGMTGAKMYEVVRVGIAELIGEIIRVEG' A
#
# COMPACT_ATOMS: atom_id res chain seq x y z
N MET A 1 7.37 7.16 -3.43
CA MET A 1 7.23 6.58 -2.08
C MET A 1 5.90 7.04 -1.51
N GLY A 2 4.99 6.12 -1.24
CA GLY A 2 3.73 6.46 -0.59
C GLY A 2 3.85 6.51 0.93
N LYS A 3 2.82 7.07 1.57
CA LYS A 3 2.69 7.18 3.02
C LYS A 3 1.41 6.51 3.47
N ILE A 4 1.49 5.70 4.52
CA ILE A 4 0.32 5.08 5.16
C ILE A 4 -0.59 6.21 5.68
N SER A 5 -1.85 6.20 5.24
CA SER A 5 -2.89 7.12 5.73
C SER A 5 -3.81 6.47 6.75
N ARG A 6 -4.04 5.15 6.67
CA ARG A 6 -4.89 4.40 7.60
C ARG A 6 -4.52 2.92 7.63
N ILE A 7 -4.70 2.29 8.79
CA ILE A 7 -4.59 0.85 8.99
C ILE A 7 -5.90 0.35 9.61
N ALA A 8 -6.46 -0.73 9.07
CA ALA A 8 -7.65 -1.41 9.56
C ALA A 8 -7.45 -2.93 9.51
N GLY A 9 -6.94 -3.50 10.62
CA GLY A 9 -6.52 -4.90 10.65
C GLY A 9 -5.45 -5.17 9.57
N PRO A 10 -5.65 -6.16 8.67
CA PRO A 10 -4.69 -6.44 7.59
C PRO A 10 -4.78 -5.45 6.42
N VAL A 11 -5.81 -4.58 6.37
CA VAL A 11 -6.00 -3.64 5.26
C VAL A 11 -5.27 -2.34 5.55
N VAL A 12 -4.42 -1.91 4.61
CA VAL A 12 -3.64 -0.67 4.69
C VAL A 12 -4.03 0.25 3.54
N VAL A 13 -4.30 1.51 3.86
CA VAL A 13 -4.53 2.57 2.86
C VAL A 13 -3.31 3.48 2.85
N ALA A 14 -2.71 3.65 1.67
CA ALA A 14 -1.56 4.52 1.46
C ALA A 14 -1.85 5.58 0.40
N LYS A 15 -1.32 6.79 0.57
CA LYS A 15 -1.41 7.91 -0.38
C LYS A 15 -0.04 8.20 -1.00
N GLY A 16 -0.02 8.86 -2.15
CA GLY A 16 1.23 9.19 -2.84
C GLY A 16 1.94 7.98 -3.47
N MET A 17 1.18 6.91 -3.74
CA MET A 17 1.64 5.70 -4.43
C MET A 17 1.63 5.91 -5.96
N THR A 18 2.28 6.98 -6.45
CA THR A 18 2.28 7.32 -7.88
C THR A 18 2.89 6.20 -8.71
N GLY A 19 2.19 5.78 -9.77
CA GLY A 19 2.63 4.70 -10.66
C GLY A 19 2.35 3.29 -10.15
N ALA A 20 1.79 3.14 -8.96
CA ALA A 20 1.39 1.87 -8.42
C ALA A 20 0.25 1.22 -9.22
N LYS A 21 0.30 -0.10 -9.38
CA LYS A 21 -0.66 -0.87 -10.17
C LYS A 21 -1.35 -1.92 -9.31
N MET A 22 -2.55 -2.31 -9.72
CA MET A 22 -3.26 -3.44 -9.13
C MET A 22 -2.43 -4.72 -9.29
N TYR A 23 -2.48 -5.59 -8.29
CA TYR A 23 -1.76 -6.87 -8.19
C TYR A 23 -0.23 -6.75 -8.04
N GLU A 24 0.29 -5.56 -7.79
CA GLU A 24 1.72 -5.36 -7.51
C GLU A 24 2.06 -5.77 -6.06
N VAL A 25 3.16 -6.51 -5.90
CA VAL A 25 3.70 -6.87 -4.58
C VAL A 25 4.52 -5.71 -4.04
N VAL A 26 4.26 -5.32 -2.80
CA VAL A 26 4.87 -4.15 -2.15
C VAL A 26 5.37 -4.47 -0.75
N ARG A 27 6.26 -3.61 -0.23
CA ARG A 27 6.70 -3.61 1.17
C ARG A 27 5.98 -2.52 1.94
N VAL A 28 5.46 -2.86 3.12
CA VAL A 28 4.61 -1.99 3.93
C VAL A 28 5.25 -1.72 5.29
N GLY A 29 5.41 -0.43 5.60
CA GLY A 29 5.91 0.04 6.91
C GLY A 29 7.40 -0.21 7.13
N ILE A 30 7.86 0.07 8.35
CA ILE A 30 9.29 -0.04 8.72
C ILE A 30 9.74 -1.51 8.78
N ALA A 31 8.83 -2.42 9.15
CA ALA A 31 9.09 -3.86 9.20
C ALA A 31 9.12 -4.52 7.80
N GLU A 32 8.92 -3.74 6.72
CA GLU A 32 8.90 -4.21 5.34
C GLU A 32 7.98 -5.42 5.09
N LEU A 33 6.79 -5.39 5.68
CA LEU A 33 5.83 -6.48 5.53
C LEU A 33 5.43 -6.62 4.06
N ILE A 34 5.40 -7.85 3.56
CA ILE A 34 4.97 -8.13 2.19
C ILE A 34 3.45 -7.95 2.11
N GLY A 35 3.00 -7.20 1.11
CA GLY A 35 1.59 -7.01 0.80
C GLY A 35 1.35 -6.89 -0.70
N GLU A 36 0.08 -6.76 -1.08
CA GLU A 36 -0.36 -6.66 -2.48
C GLU A 36 -1.30 -5.48 -2.65
N ILE A 37 -1.18 -4.78 -3.77
CA ILE A 37 -2.12 -3.71 -4.12
C ILE A 37 -3.40 -4.32 -4.69
N ILE A 38 -4.42 -4.42 -3.86
CA ILE A 38 -5.74 -4.93 -4.24
C ILE A 38 -6.68 -3.87 -4.84
N ARG A 39 -6.32 -2.58 -4.72
CA ARG A 39 -7.10 -1.45 -5.26
C ARG A 39 -6.22 -0.22 -5.49
N VAL A 40 -6.46 0.49 -6.58
CA VAL A 40 -5.89 1.82 -6.85
C VAL A 40 -7.04 2.79 -7.08
N GLU A 41 -7.05 3.89 -6.34
CA GLU A 41 -8.01 4.99 -6.47
C GLU A 41 -7.19 6.28 -6.70
N GLY A 42 -7.67 7.12 -7.62
CA GLY A 42 -7.06 8.41 -7.95
C GLY A 42 -7.73 9.54 -7.20
#